data_AF-A0A1H7MII8-F1
#
_entry.id   AF-A0A1H7MII8-F1
#
_cell.length_a   1.000
_cell.length_b   1.000
_cell.length_c   1.000
_cell.angle_alpha   90.00
_cell.angle_beta   90.00
_cell.angle_gamma   90.00
#
_symmetry.space_group_name_H-M   'P 1'
#
loop_
_entity.id
_entity.type
_entity.pdbx_description
1 polymer ?
#
loop_
_entity_poly.entity_id
_entity_poly.type
_entity_poly.pdbx_seq_one_letter_code
_entity_poly.pdbx_strand_id
1 'polypeptide(L)'
;MTVANSPAGKRWHDMGGDLDHPLAGTIPKADHDFAIWEKRVDALVVLAGKKGVFTVDGLRRVLEDMGEDAFETMTYYERWVAALNQNMLEQGIYSVAELGARMEQVQARGTTYGEANDAHA
;
A
#
# COMPACT_ATOMS: atom_id res chain seq x y z
N MET A 1 27.18 -4.49 -11.24
CA MET A 1 25.72 -4.46 -11.02
C MET A 1 25.09 -5.23 -12.17
N THR A 2 24.80 -6.51 -11.95
CA THR A 2 24.08 -7.36 -12.91
C THR A 2 22.60 -7.26 -12.58
N VAL A 3 21.85 -6.57 -13.44
CA VAL A 3 20.38 -6.62 -13.41
C VAL A 3 19.99 -8.03 -13.81
N ALA A 4 19.43 -8.80 -12.89
CA ALA A 4 18.86 -10.10 -13.20
C ALA A 4 17.73 -9.87 -14.22
N ASN A 5 17.89 -10.44 -15.41
CA ASN A 5 16.91 -10.33 -16.48
C ASN A 5 15.77 -11.30 -16.15
N SER A 6 14.74 -10.81 -15.46
CA SER A 6 13.52 -11.58 -15.22
C SER A 6 12.98 -12.10 -16.56
N PRO A 7 12.59 -13.39 -16.68
CA PRO A 7 12.03 -13.91 -17.91
C PRO A 7 10.85 -13.04 -18.36
N ALA A 8 10.80 -12.73 -19.66
CA ALA A 8 9.85 -11.79 -20.23
C ALA A 8 8.41 -12.09 -19.76
N GLY A 9 7.81 -11.13 -19.03
CA GLY A 9 6.43 -11.23 -18.54
C GLY A 9 6.27 -11.60 -17.07
N LYS A 10 7.31 -12.08 -16.36
CA LYS A 10 7.23 -12.33 -14.91
C LYS A 10 7.25 -11.00 -14.15
N ARG A 11 6.20 -10.74 -13.38
CA ARG A 11 6.09 -9.61 -12.45
C ARG A 11 6.44 -10.04 -11.03
N TRP A 12 6.76 -9.08 -10.16
CA TRP A 12 7.27 -9.39 -8.82
C TRP A 12 6.28 -10.15 -7.95
N HIS A 13 4.98 -9.93 -8.11
CA HIS A 13 3.96 -10.68 -7.38
C HIS A 13 3.89 -12.18 -7.76
N ASP A 14 4.43 -12.57 -8.92
CA ASP A 14 4.34 -13.91 -9.48
C ASP A 14 5.50 -14.80 -8.98
N MET A 15 5.51 -15.03 -7.67
CA MET A 15 6.55 -15.79 -6.96
C MET A 15 6.23 -17.29 -6.84
N GLY A 16 5.09 -17.73 -7.38
CA GLY A 16 4.60 -19.09 -7.20
C GLY A 16 5.56 -20.14 -7.75
N GLY A 17 6.06 -21.03 -6.89
CA GLY A 17 6.96 -22.12 -7.28
C GLY A 17 8.43 -21.73 -7.46
N ASP A 18 8.79 -20.47 -7.19
CA ASP A 18 10.16 -19.98 -7.26
C ASP A 18 10.92 -20.28 -5.96
N LEU A 19 11.58 -21.45 -5.92
CA LEU A 19 12.36 -21.89 -4.75
C LEU A 19 13.65 -21.10 -4.56
N ASP A 20 14.14 -20.42 -5.59
CA ASP A 20 15.35 -19.60 -5.58
C ASP A 20 15.03 -18.12 -5.28
N HIS A 21 13.75 -17.79 -5.02
CA HIS A 21 13.31 -16.43 -4.74
C HIS A 21 14.00 -15.88 -3.46
N PRO A 22 14.43 -14.60 -3.42
CA PRO A 22 15.10 -14.02 -2.25
C PRO A 22 14.28 -14.08 -0.95
N LEU A 23 12.96 -14.08 -1.08
CA LEU A 23 12.01 -14.19 0.05
C LEU A 23 11.61 -15.64 0.38
N ALA A 24 12.10 -16.64 -0.36
CA ALA A 24 11.85 -18.05 -0.04
C ALA A 24 12.59 -18.43 1.24
N GLY A 25 11.95 -19.23 2.10
CA GLY A 25 12.57 -19.66 3.35
C GLY A 25 11.57 -20.05 4.43
N THR A 26 12.03 -20.02 5.67
CA THR A 26 11.18 -20.33 6.83
C THR A 26 10.16 -19.21 7.04
N ILE A 27 8.90 -19.61 7.21
CA ILE A 27 7.79 -18.68 7.44
C ILE A 27 7.76 -18.28 8.92
N PRO A 28 7.78 -16.99 9.26
CA PRO A 28 7.52 -16.52 10.62
C PRO A 28 6.13 -16.98 11.09
N LYS A 29 6.05 -17.51 12.31
CA LYS A 29 4.79 -18.04 12.89
C LYS A 29 4.19 -17.14 13.98
N ALA A 30 4.83 -16.00 14.26
CA ALA A 30 4.31 -15.05 15.22
C ALA A 30 3.09 -14.34 14.64
N ASP A 31 2.12 -14.05 15.50
CA ASP A 31 1.00 -13.19 15.14
C ASP A 31 1.48 -11.75 14.94
N HIS A 32 0.78 -11.02 14.07
CA HIS A 32 1.02 -9.59 13.84
C HIS A 32 0.05 -8.76 14.67
N ASP A 33 0.57 -7.92 15.56
CA ASP A 33 -0.24 -6.94 16.28
C ASP A 33 -0.48 -5.72 15.41
N PHE A 34 -1.69 -5.63 14.85
CA PHE A 34 -2.03 -4.55 13.93
C PHE A 34 -2.12 -3.19 14.63
N ALA A 35 -1.33 -2.24 14.14
CA ALA A 35 -1.46 -0.85 14.49
C ALA A 35 -2.84 -0.31 14.06
N ILE A 36 -3.32 0.72 14.76
CA ILE A 36 -4.62 1.32 14.46
C ILE A 36 -4.71 1.89 13.04
N TRP A 37 -3.60 2.38 12.47
CA TRP A 37 -3.58 2.91 11.11
C TRP A 37 -3.75 1.79 10.07
N GLU A 38 -3.18 0.61 10.30
CA GLU A 38 -3.34 -0.56 9.42
C GLU A 38 -4.81 -0.98 9.34
N LYS A 39 -5.49 -1.03 10.49
CA LYS A 39 -6.93 -1.31 10.56
C LYS A 39 -7.76 -0.25 9.82
N ARG A 40 -7.32 1.01 9.81
CA ARG A 40 -7.99 2.08 9.05
C ARG A 40 -7.75 1.95 7.55
N VAL A 41 -6.54 1.56 7.12
CA VAL A 41 -6.25 1.30 5.71
C VAL A 41 -7.14 0.17 5.19
N ASP A 42 -7.25 -0.94 5.93
CA ASP A 42 -8.16 -2.04 5.61
C ASP A 42 -9.60 -1.55 5.44
N ALA A 43 -10.11 -0.82 6.43
CA ALA A 43 -11.46 -0.26 6.39
C ALA A 43 -11.67 0.68 5.19
N LEU A 44 -10.69 1.53 4.85
CA LEU A 44 -10.77 2.43 3.71
C LEU A 44 -10.79 1.68 2.38
N VAL A 45 -9.98 0.64 2.23
CA VAL A 45 -9.99 -0.23 1.03
C VAL A 45 -11.37 -0.87 0.86
N VAL A 46 -11.92 -1.44 1.94
CA VAL A 46 -13.26 -2.07 1.92
C VAL A 46 -14.35 -1.05 1.57
N LEU A 47 -14.32 0.13 2.18
CA LEU A 47 -15.31 1.18 1.93
C LEU A 47 -15.22 1.73 0.50
N ALA A 48 -14.01 1.97 0.00
CA ALA A 48 -13.77 2.44 -1.37
C ALA A 48 -14.27 1.43 -2.41
N GLY A 49 -13.99 0.14 -2.20
CA GLY A 49 -14.51 -0.93 -3.05
C GLY A 49 -16.03 -1.00 -3.02
N LYS A 50 -16.66 -0.93 -1.83
CA LYS A 50 -18.13 -0.90 -1.69
C LYS A 50 -18.78 0.32 -2.34
N LYS A 51 -18.07 1.45 -2.40
CA LYS A 51 -18.53 2.65 -3.09
C LYS A 51 -18.28 2.62 -4.60
N GLY A 52 -17.64 1.57 -5.12
CA GLY A 52 -17.37 1.42 -6.54
C GLY A 52 -16.25 2.33 -7.04
N VAL A 53 -15.39 2.85 -6.16
CA VAL A 53 -14.22 3.64 -6.58
C VAL A 53 -13.28 2.77 -7.43
N PHE A 54 -13.05 1.53 -7.01
CA PHE A 54 -12.28 0.55 -7.77
C PHE A 54 -12.83 -0.86 -7.53
N THR A 55 -12.46 -1.79 -8.41
CA THR A 55 -12.71 -3.22 -8.24
C THR A 55 -11.54 -3.89 -7.51
N VAL A 56 -11.75 -5.13 -7.04
CA VAL A 56 -10.64 -5.95 -6.52
C VAL A 56 -9.52 -6.07 -7.55
N ASP A 57 -9.85 -6.23 -8.83
CA ASP A 57 -8.86 -6.30 -9.91
C ASP A 57 -8.12 -4.97 -10.10
N GLY A 58 -8.79 -3.83 -9.91
CA GLY A 58 -8.14 -2.51 -9.94
C GLY A 58 -7.14 -2.31 -8.80
N LEU A 59 -7.48 -2.76 -7.59
CA LEU A 59 -6.54 -2.75 -6.46
C LEU A 59 -5.34 -3.67 -6.74
N ARG A 60 -5.62 -4.89 -7.21
CA ARG A 60 -4.60 -5.88 -7.54
C ARG A 60 -3.66 -5.39 -8.63
N ARG A 61 -4.18 -4.79 -9.71
CA ARG A 61 -3.36 -4.22 -10.79
C ARG A 61 -2.29 -3.29 -10.23
N VAL A 62 -2.64 -2.36 -9.35
CA VAL A 62 -1.67 -1.43 -8.77
C VAL A 62 -0.64 -2.15 -7.88
N LEU A 63 -1.09 -3.07 -7.02
CA LEU A 63 -0.18 -3.86 -6.18
C LEU A 63 0.77 -4.74 -7.01
N GLU A 64 0.26 -5.31 -8.10
CA GLU A 64 0.97 -6.20 -9.02
C GLU A 64 1.87 -5.43 -10.00
N ASP A 65 1.62 -4.13 -10.21
CA ASP A 65 2.50 -3.19 -10.92
C ASP A 65 3.71 -2.76 -10.05
N MET A 66 3.69 -2.98 -8.73
CA MET A 66 4.81 -2.65 -7.85
C MET A 66 6.01 -3.58 -8.10
N GLY A 67 7.21 -3.00 -8.12
CA GLY A 67 8.47 -3.74 -8.29
C GLY A 67 9.06 -4.27 -6.99
N GLU A 68 10.20 -4.97 -7.12
CA GLU A 68 10.98 -5.56 -6.02
C GLU A 68 11.13 -4.64 -4.81
N ASP A 69 11.58 -3.40 -5.03
CA ASP A 69 11.85 -2.41 -3.99
C ASP A 69 10.65 -2.19 -3.04
N ALA A 70 9.42 -2.15 -3.59
CA ALA A 70 8.23 -1.99 -2.76
C ALA A 70 7.96 -3.22 -1.87
N PHE A 71 8.31 -4.42 -2.31
CA PHE A 71 8.12 -5.63 -1.53
C PHE A 71 9.23 -5.86 -0.50
N GLU A 72 10.40 -5.26 -0.70
CA GLU A 72 11.51 -5.29 0.27
C GLU A 72 11.39 -4.20 1.33
N THR A 73 10.93 -3.00 0.96
CA THR A 73 10.95 -1.82 1.84
C THR A 73 9.61 -1.50 2.48
N MET A 74 8.49 -1.94 1.90
CA MET A 74 7.16 -1.62 2.40
C MET A 74 6.50 -2.83 3.05
N THR A 75 5.90 -2.59 4.21
CA THR A 75 4.98 -3.52 4.87
C THR A 75 3.73 -3.77 4.03
N TYR A 76 2.97 -4.81 4.41
CA TYR A 76 1.75 -5.19 3.71
C TYR A 76 0.74 -4.04 3.58
N TYR A 77 0.46 -3.33 4.69
CA TYR A 77 -0.49 -2.22 4.69
C TYR A 77 0.05 -0.92 4.08
N GLU A 78 1.37 -0.72 4.06
CA GLU A 78 1.98 0.37 3.28
C GLU A 78 1.71 0.19 1.78
N ARG A 79 1.84 -1.04 1.26
CA ARG A 79 1.49 -1.32 -0.14
C ARG A 79 0.01 -1.11 -0.40
N TRP A 80 -0.86 -1.49 0.54
CA TRP A 80 -2.31 -1.25 0.42
C TRP A 80 -2.67 0.24 0.40
N VAL A 81 -2.11 1.05 1.29
CA VAL A 81 -2.43 2.49 1.30
C VAL A 81 -1.89 3.19 0.05
N ALA A 82 -0.73 2.76 -0.46
CA ALA A 82 -0.21 3.25 -1.74
C ALA A 82 -1.11 2.87 -2.91
N ALA A 83 -1.59 1.63 -2.97
CA ALA A 83 -2.50 1.16 -4.02
C ALA A 83 -3.88 1.82 -3.96
N LEU A 84 -4.40 2.04 -2.75
CA LEU A 84 -5.61 2.82 -2.51
C LEU A 84 -5.44 4.25 -3.04
N ASN A 85 -4.35 4.93 -2.67
CA ASN A 85 -4.06 6.28 -3.09
C ASN A 85 -3.97 6.41 -4.63
N GLN A 86 -3.23 5.50 -5.27
CA GLN A 86 -3.11 5.49 -6.73
C GLN A 86 -4.46 5.33 -7.43
N ASN A 87 -5.32 4.40 -6.97
CA ASN A 87 -6.66 4.24 -7.53
C ASN A 87 -7.51 5.50 -7.31
N MET A 88 -7.45 6.14 -6.14
CA MET A 88 -8.21 7.36 -5.86
C MET A 88 -7.80 8.51 -6.78
N LEU A 89 -6.50 8.65 -7.06
CA LEU A 89 -5.97 9.64 -7.99
C LEU A 89 -6.42 9.38 -9.44
N GLU A 90 -6.31 8.12 -9.90
CA GLU A 90 -6.73 7.72 -11.25
C GLU A 90 -8.23 7.95 -11.49
N GLN A 91 -9.04 7.79 -10.46
CA GLN A 91 -10.49 8.02 -10.51
C GLN A 91 -10.87 9.49 -10.25
N GLY A 92 -9.90 10.36 -9.98
CA GLY A 92 -10.13 11.79 -9.73
C GLY A 92 -10.91 12.09 -8.45
N ILE A 93 -10.85 11.20 -7.44
CA ILE A 93 -11.50 11.43 -6.12
C ILE A 93 -10.86 12.62 -5.41
N TYR A 94 -9.56 12.79 -5.59
CA TYR A 94 -8.80 13.98 -5.22
C TYR A 94 -7.59 14.11 -6.17
N SER A 95 -7.00 15.29 -6.19
CA SER A 95 -5.75 15.59 -6.87
C SER A 95 -4.54 15.44 -5.95
N VAL A 96 -3.35 15.36 -6.55
CA VAL A 96 -2.07 15.37 -5.80
C VAL A 96 -1.93 16.65 -4.96
N ALA A 97 -2.41 17.79 -5.48
CA ALA A 97 -2.35 19.06 -4.78
C ALA A 97 -3.24 19.07 -3.51
N GLU A 98 -4.47 18.54 -3.62
CA GLU A 98 -5.38 18.42 -2.47
C GLU A 98 -4.84 17.45 -1.43
N LEU A 99 -4.25 16.33 -1.87
CA LEU A 99 -3.61 15.37 -0.96
C LEU A 99 -2.45 16.03 -0.21
N GLY A 100 -1.55 16.74 -0.92
CA GLY A 100 -0.43 17.44 -0.31
C GLY A 100 -0.87 18.49 0.70
N ALA A 101 -1.82 19.35 0.34
CA ALA A 101 -2.40 20.34 1.25
C ALA A 101 -3.03 19.68 2.49
N ARG A 102 -3.68 18.52 2.33
CA ARG A 102 -4.25 17.78 3.46
C ARG A 102 -3.18 17.16 4.35
N MET A 103 -2.09 16.65 3.77
CA MET A 103 -0.95 16.11 4.53
C MET A 103 -0.29 17.19 5.38
N GLU A 104 -0.09 18.40 4.83
CA GLU A 104 0.43 19.56 5.58
C GLU A 104 -0.47 19.92 6.77
N GLN A 105 -1.79 19.96 6.57
CA GLN A 105 -2.75 20.20 7.64
C GLN A 105 -2.72 19.13 8.74
N VAL A 106 -2.56 17.85 8.36
CA VAL A 106 -2.47 16.75 9.32
C VAL A 106 -1.16 16.84 10.10
N GLN A 107 -0.05 17.13 9.43
CA GLN A 107 1.26 17.30 10.06
C GLN A 107 1.31 18.50 11.02
N ALA A 108 0.61 19.58 10.71
CA ALA A 108 0.56 20.78 11.55
C ALA A 108 -0.10 20.54 12.92
N ARG A 109 -0.94 19.50 13.07
CA ARG A 109 -1.60 19.17 14.34
C ARG A 109 -0.65 18.56 15.36
N GLY A 110 0.43 17.92 14.92
CA GLY A 110 1.46 17.38 15.79
C GLY A 110 2.25 16.23 15.17
N THR A 111 3.20 15.72 15.94
CA THR A 111 4.17 14.72 15.46
C THR A 111 3.83 13.30 15.89
N THR A 112 2.92 13.16 16.85
CA THR A 112 2.39 11.86 17.26
C THR A 112 1.13 11.52 16.47
N TYR A 113 0.85 10.22 16.33
CA TYR A 113 -0.40 9.76 15.71
C TYR A 113 -1.65 10.32 16.41
N GLY A 114 -1.60 10.46 17.74
CA GLY A 114 -2.70 10.99 18.54
C GLY A 114 -3.00 12.45 18.20
N GLU A 115 -1.97 13.30 18.22
CA GLU A 115 -2.08 14.71 17.87
C GLU A 115 -2.52 14.90 16.41
N ALA A 116 -1.88 14.19 15.47
CA ALA A 116 -2.21 14.28 14.04
C ALA A 116 -3.67 13.88 13.73
N ASN A 117 -4.24 13.00 14.56
CA ASN A 117 -5.60 12.50 14.42
C ASN A 117 -6.65 13.34 15.17
N ASP A 118 -6.25 14.30 16.01
CA ASP A 118 -7.18 15.19 16.68
C ASP A 118 -7.66 16.28 15.72
N ALA A 119 -8.85 16.08 15.14
CA ALA A 119 -9.44 17.03 14.22
C ALA A 119 -10.01 18.28 14.92
N HIS A 120 -9.92 18.35 16.26
CA HIS A 120 -10.44 19.44 17.09
C HIS A 120 -9.35 20.32 17.72
N ALA A 121 -8.07 19.97 17.55
CA ALA A 121 -6.93 20.79 17.92
C ALA A 121 -6.60 21.82 16.82
#